data_AF-A0A967PAM1-F1
#
_entry.id   AF-A0A967PAM1-F1
#
_cell.length_a   1.000
_cell.length_b   1.000
_cell.length_c   1.000
_cell.angle_alpha   90.00
_cell.angle_beta   90.00
_cell.angle_gamma   90.00
#
_symmetry.space_group_name_H-M   'P 1'
#
loop_
_entity.id
_entity.type
_entity.pdbx_description
1 polymer ?
#
loop_
_entity_poly.entity_id
_entity_poly.type
_entity_poly.pdbx_seq_one_letter_code
_entity_poly.pdbx_strand_id
1 'polypeptide(L)'
;GADRNLFKRIILESNGTEFFGYNAGSRLNFPQNAYPRITSGNWRRHGSISSNDICSFALEFEKVQSKRYGVFAEKGHSSFVHIKGNIPILAVACHATAHKREGKLKAQEFYTGAIGVILNSISGVHCLYTTYASEFDSNYCQQTELKEYIREVVKKHKIKFVLDIHGTGSYRKFDIYPGIGKAGEFLNGKNILMNNLERILHKNSIKLGGTDVFPAYRQHTVSRFVNSLLEIPAMQLEINQKYRDPQTDSLSFEKLTNTLADYLASVEKHI
;
A
#
# COMPACT_ATOMS: atom_id res chain seq x y z
N GLY A 1 -3.71 25.33 19.94
CA GLY A 1 -4.08 24.21 19.06
C GLY A 1 -3.44 24.42 17.71
N ALA A 2 -2.98 23.36 17.05
CA ALA A 2 -2.06 23.44 15.91
C ALA A 2 -2.69 23.91 14.57
N ASP A 3 -4.02 24.02 14.51
CA ASP A 3 -4.78 24.25 13.26
C ASP A 3 -5.14 25.72 12.97
N ARG A 4 -4.36 26.68 13.48
CA ARG A 4 -4.51 28.11 13.14
C ARG A 4 -3.18 28.65 12.62
N ASN A 5 -3.22 29.33 11.46
CA ASN A 5 -2.08 29.93 10.74
C ASN A 5 -1.18 28.98 9.91
N LEU A 6 -1.72 27.86 9.40
CA LEU A 6 -1.06 27.04 8.36
C LEU A 6 -1.79 27.10 7.02
N PHE A 7 -3.09 26.82 6.98
CA PHE A 7 -3.89 26.79 5.74
C PHE A 7 -5.21 27.57 5.86
N LYS A 8 -5.77 27.94 4.70
CA LYS A 8 -7.00 28.73 4.49
C LYS A 8 -7.73 28.13 3.25
N ARG A 9 -8.56 28.87 2.48
CA ARG A 9 -9.51 28.30 1.48
C ARG A 9 -9.74 29.32 0.30
N ILE A 10 -9.79 28.95 -1.02
CA ILE A 10 -10.25 29.82 -2.19
C ILE A 10 -11.18 29.16 -3.29
N ILE A 11 -12.15 29.90 -3.90
CA ILE A 11 -13.07 29.40 -4.97
C ILE A 11 -12.37 29.51 -6.33
N LEU A 12 -12.66 28.57 -7.21
CA LEU A 12 -12.39 28.60 -8.64
C LEU A 12 -13.65 28.15 -9.38
N GLU A 13 -14.44 29.06 -9.97
CA GLU A 13 -15.56 28.64 -10.82
C GLU A 13 -15.09 28.21 -12.21
N SER A 14 -15.79 27.24 -12.80
CA SER A 14 -15.67 26.91 -14.23
C SER A 14 -17.00 26.36 -14.75
N ASN A 15 -17.45 26.87 -15.90
CA ASN A 15 -18.70 26.49 -16.56
C ASN A 15 -19.93 26.42 -15.62
N GLY A 16 -20.09 27.43 -14.75
CA GLY A 16 -21.20 27.51 -13.79
C GLY A 16 -21.16 26.49 -12.65
N THR A 17 -20.00 25.87 -12.40
CA THR A 17 -19.77 24.96 -11.27
C THR A 17 -18.65 25.50 -10.38
N GLU A 18 -18.89 25.60 -9.07
CA GLU A 18 -17.86 25.97 -8.10
C GLU A 18 -16.86 24.82 -7.86
N PHE A 19 -15.58 25.05 -8.17
CA PHE A 19 -14.47 24.20 -7.75
C PHE A 19 -13.66 24.87 -6.64
N PHE A 20 -13.00 24.02 -5.86
CA PHE A 20 -12.94 24.24 -4.42
C PHE A 20 -11.49 24.01 -3.92
N GLY A 21 -10.70 25.08 -3.74
CA GLY A 21 -9.22 25.04 -3.74
C GLY A 21 -8.48 25.60 -2.51
N TYR A 22 -7.14 25.37 -2.46
CA TYR A 22 -6.27 25.71 -1.31
C TYR A 22 -4.77 25.92 -1.66
N ASN A 23 -4.17 27.08 -1.33
CA ASN A 23 -2.72 27.39 -1.51
C ASN A 23 -2.08 28.15 -0.30
N ALA A 24 -1.25 27.49 0.54
CA ALA A 24 -0.23 28.04 1.48
C ALA A 24 -0.53 29.29 2.37
N GLY A 25 -0.59 29.20 3.73
CA GLY A 25 -1.20 30.23 4.61
C GLY A 25 -0.41 30.75 5.83
N SER A 26 -0.95 31.78 6.52
CA SER A 26 -0.29 33.02 7.03
C SER A 26 1.13 33.03 7.62
N ARG A 27 1.72 31.88 7.97
CA ARG A 27 3.18 31.70 7.80
C ARG A 27 3.43 31.17 6.37
N LEU A 28 2.92 32.01 5.41
CA LEU A 28 2.68 31.99 3.94
C LEU A 28 1.41 32.90 3.67
N ASN A 29 0.53 32.80 2.65
CA ASN A 29 -0.78 33.54 2.60
C ASN A 29 -1.89 33.09 1.59
N PHE A 30 -3.18 33.23 1.96
CA PHE A 30 -4.41 32.95 1.13
C PHE A 30 -5.52 34.03 1.28
N PRO A 31 -6.47 34.09 0.31
CA PRO A 31 -7.94 34.19 0.50
C PRO A 31 -8.66 33.40 1.63
N GLN A 32 -10.00 33.26 1.61
CA GLN A 32 -10.79 32.56 2.65
C GLN A 32 -12.18 32.00 2.21
N ASN A 33 -12.77 31.08 3.01
CA ASN A 33 -14.19 30.63 3.09
C ASN A 33 -14.76 29.83 1.89
N ALA A 34 -15.65 28.83 2.09
CA ALA A 34 -16.08 27.74 1.14
C ALA A 34 -15.02 26.62 0.88
N TYR A 35 -15.28 25.53 0.11
CA TYR A 35 -14.37 24.39 -0.31
C TYR A 35 -14.59 22.98 0.32
N PRO A 36 -14.19 21.84 -0.31
CA PRO A 36 -15.07 20.69 -0.55
C PRO A 36 -15.14 19.65 0.58
N ARG A 37 -16.20 18.83 0.53
CA ARG A 37 -16.18 17.46 1.09
C ARG A 37 -15.30 16.58 0.18
N ILE A 38 -14.34 15.86 0.75
CA ILE A 38 -13.55 14.87 0.00
C ILE A 38 -14.23 13.51 0.09
N THR A 39 -14.85 13.06 -1.01
CA THR A 39 -15.47 11.72 -1.14
C THR A 39 -14.61 10.74 -1.93
N SER A 40 -13.72 11.25 -2.79
CA SER A 40 -12.58 10.54 -3.40
C SER A 40 -11.62 11.56 -4.03
N GLY A 41 -10.38 11.19 -4.34
CA GLY A 41 -9.43 12.09 -5.01
C GLY A 41 -8.10 11.44 -5.39
N ASN A 42 -7.43 12.02 -6.39
CA ASN A 42 -6.02 11.74 -6.70
C ASN A 42 -5.14 12.62 -5.80
N TRP A 43 -4.26 12.02 -5.01
CA TRP A 43 -3.36 12.76 -4.12
C TRP A 43 -1.99 13.12 -4.75
N ARG A 44 -1.78 12.82 -6.04
CA ARG A 44 -0.61 13.30 -6.81
C ARG A 44 -0.66 14.83 -7.01
N ARG A 45 -0.28 15.59 -5.97
CA ARG A 45 0.37 16.88 -6.15
C ARG A 45 1.85 16.59 -6.42
N HIS A 46 2.38 17.03 -7.56
CA HIS A 46 3.84 17.13 -7.70
C HIS A 46 4.35 18.05 -6.57
N GLY A 47 5.28 17.55 -5.75
CA GLY A 47 5.89 18.30 -4.64
C GLY A 47 5.17 18.27 -3.28
N SER A 48 4.13 17.44 -3.05
CA SER A 48 3.51 17.36 -1.70
C SER A 48 4.22 16.41 -0.72
N ILE A 49 5.42 16.79 -0.28
CA ILE A 49 6.10 16.35 0.95
C ILE A 49 6.56 14.87 1.01
N SER A 50 5.75 13.91 0.58
CA SER A 50 5.99 12.46 0.67
C SER A 50 7.14 11.94 -0.20
N SER A 51 7.57 12.67 -1.24
CA SER A 51 8.64 12.23 -2.16
C SER A 51 10.05 12.55 -1.68
N ASN A 52 10.21 13.49 -0.73
CA ASN A 52 11.51 14.06 -0.38
C ASN A 52 12.01 13.62 1.00
N ASP A 53 11.12 13.10 1.85
CA ASP A 53 11.47 12.43 3.11
C ASP A 53 10.45 11.33 3.41
N ILE A 54 10.62 10.21 2.71
CA ILE A 54 9.83 8.98 2.89
C ILE A 54 10.00 8.35 4.28
N CYS A 55 11.12 8.60 4.96
CA CYS A 55 11.42 8.05 6.28
C CYS A 55 10.62 8.77 7.37
N SER A 56 10.65 10.10 7.42
CA SER A 56 9.79 10.88 8.32
C SER A 56 8.31 10.72 8.00
N PHE A 57 7.95 10.58 6.71
CA PHE A 57 6.58 10.22 6.32
C PHE A 57 6.16 8.89 6.95
N ALA A 58 6.98 7.84 6.81
CA ALA A 58 6.68 6.52 7.36
C ALA A 58 6.59 6.52 8.89
N LEU A 59 7.48 7.25 9.57
CA LEU A 59 7.47 7.39 11.04
C LEU A 59 6.20 8.10 11.53
N GLU A 60 5.80 9.23 10.95
CA GLU A 60 4.57 9.93 11.34
C GLU A 60 3.30 9.18 10.92
N PHE A 61 3.31 8.49 9.77
CA PHE A 61 2.23 7.59 9.36
C PHE A 61 2.03 6.48 10.41
N GLU A 62 3.09 5.78 10.78
CA GLU A 62 3.04 4.64 11.69
C GLU A 62 2.63 5.08 13.11
N LYS A 63 3.13 6.24 13.56
CA LYS A 63 2.72 6.93 14.80
C LYS A 63 1.24 7.34 14.82
N VAL A 64 0.64 7.68 13.68
CA VAL A 64 -0.82 7.91 13.56
C VAL A 64 -1.57 6.58 13.54
N GLN A 65 -1.06 5.59 12.78
CA GLN A 65 -1.68 4.29 12.59
C GLN A 65 -1.69 3.44 13.87
N SER A 66 -0.70 3.63 14.76
CA SER A 66 -0.56 2.93 16.03
C SER A 66 -1.72 3.15 17.00
N LYS A 67 -2.35 4.34 16.92
CA LYS A 67 -3.56 4.70 17.68
C LYS A 67 -4.79 3.84 17.31
N ARG A 68 -4.70 3.04 16.24
CA ARG A 68 -5.80 2.25 15.67
C ARG A 68 -5.46 0.76 15.45
N TYR A 69 -4.22 0.32 15.65
CA TYR A 69 -3.80 -1.06 15.32
C TYR A 69 -4.76 -2.13 15.85
N GLY A 70 -5.10 -2.07 17.15
CA GLY A 70 -6.02 -3.00 17.82
C GLY A 70 -7.44 -2.45 18.02
N VAL A 71 -7.77 -1.30 17.43
CA VAL A 71 -9.10 -0.67 17.53
C VAL A 71 -9.91 -1.08 16.31
N PHE A 72 -11.00 -1.83 16.51
CA PHE A 72 -11.89 -2.22 15.43
C PHE A 72 -12.68 -1.01 14.90
N ALA A 73 -13.03 -1.03 13.62
CA ALA A 73 -13.85 0.03 13.03
C ALA A 73 -15.26 0.02 13.63
N GLU A 74 -15.86 1.20 13.82
CA GLU A 74 -17.26 1.33 14.22
C GLU A 74 -18.19 0.75 13.13
N LYS A 75 -19.32 0.18 13.54
CA LYS A 75 -20.28 -0.47 12.62
C LYS A 75 -20.73 0.51 11.52
N GLY A 76 -20.42 0.18 10.27
CA GLY A 76 -20.73 1.01 9.10
C GLY A 76 -19.55 1.85 8.58
N HIS A 77 -18.41 1.87 9.27
CA HIS A 77 -17.16 2.46 8.79
C HIS A 77 -16.23 1.37 8.24
N SER A 78 -15.53 1.67 7.14
CA SER A 78 -14.53 0.78 6.54
C SER A 78 -13.32 0.62 7.46
N SER A 79 -12.83 -0.62 7.64
CA SER A 79 -11.55 -0.88 8.33
C SER A 79 -10.31 -0.59 7.47
N PHE A 80 -10.49 -0.17 6.21
CA PHE A 80 -9.43 0.05 5.21
C PHE A 80 -9.64 1.32 4.38
N VAL A 81 -8.56 1.83 3.80
CA VAL A 81 -8.53 3.01 2.91
C VAL A 81 -7.92 2.63 1.56
N HIS A 82 -8.53 3.12 0.49
CA HIS A 82 -8.02 3.05 -0.87
C HIS A 82 -7.60 4.43 -1.36
N ILE A 83 -6.31 4.56 -1.70
CA ILE A 83 -5.75 5.73 -2.37
C ILE A 83 -5.69 5.42 -3.87
N LYS A 84 -6.37 6.27 -4.65
CA LYS A 84 -6.47 6.11 -6.10
C LYS A 84 -5.09 6.32 -6.76
N GLY A 85 -4.72 5.41 -7.67
CA GLY A 85 -3.57 5.54 -8.55
C GLY A 85 -3.91 6.08 -9.94
N ASN A 86 -2.93 6.06 -10.83
CA ASN A 86 -3.08 6.40 -12.25
C ASN A 86 -2.49 5.33 -13.20
N ILE A 87 -1.87 4.27 -12.67
CA ILE A 87 -1.35 3.13 -13.46
C ILE A 87 -2.06 1.83 -13.01
N PRO A 88 -2.20 0.81 -13.88
CA PRO A 88 -3.09 -0.34 -13.64
C PRO A 88 -2.47 -1.41 -12.72
N ILE A 89 -1.91 -0.99 -11.59
CA ILE A 89 -1.34 -1.85 -10.55
C ILE A 89 -1.98 -1.47 -9.21
N LEU A 90 -2.26 -2.46 -8.36
CA LEU A 90 -2.73 -2.26 -6.99
C LEU A 90 -1.72 -2.83 -5.99
N ALA A 91 -1.19 -2.00 -5.10
CA ALA A 91 -0.52 -2.41 -3.89
C ALA A 91 -1.55 -2.64 -2.77
N VAL A 92 -1.50 -3.80 -2.11
CA VAL A 92 -2.35 -4.14 -0.95
C VAL A 92 -1.45 -4.29 0.27
N ALA A 93 -1.88 -3.78 1.43
CA ALA A 93 -1.24 -4.01 2.73
C ALA A 93 -2.32 -4.31 3.79
N CYS A 94 -2.85 -5.53 3.74
CA CYS A 94 -4.04 -5.90 4.52
C CYS A 94 -3.75 -6.23 6.01
N HIS A 95 -2.49 -6.29 6.43
CA HIS A 95 -2.06 -6.46 7.81
C HIS A 95 -1.36 -5.21 8.39
N ALA A 96 -1.61 -4.02 7.82
CA ALA A 96 -1.15 -2.73 8.38
C ALA A 96 -1.77 -2.40 9.76
N THR A 97 -2.75 -3.21 10.19
CA THR A 97 -3.37 -3.23 11.51
C THR A 97 -3.57 -4.67 11.98
N ALA A 98 -3.97 -4.84 13.24
CA ALA A 98 -4.25 -6.14 13.82
C ALA A 98 -5.47 -6.82 13.17
N HIS A 99 -5.49 -8.14 13.15
CA HIS A 99 -6.55 -8.93 12.53
C HIS A 99 -6.89 -10.16 13.38
N LYS A 100 -8.16 -10.58 13.40
CA LYS A 100 -8.56 -11.84 14.04
C LYS A 100 -8.37 -13.01 13.07
N ARG A 101 -7.54 -13.98 13.47
CA ARG A 101 -7.39 -15.29 12.83
C ARG A 101 -7.78 -16.36 13.84
N GLU A 102 -8.77 -17.20 13.50
CA GLU A 102 -9.26 -18.28 14.39
C GLU A 102 -9.69 -17.74 15.78
N GLY A 103 -10.38 -16.60 15.79
CA GLY A 103 -10.78 -15.87 17.00
C GLY A 103 -9.65 -15.15 17.76
N LYS A 104 -8.38 -15.43 17.45
CA LYS A 104 -7.21 -14.85 18.13
C LYS A 104 -6.74 -13.59 17.39
N LEU A 105 -6.54 -12.51 18.14
CA LEU A 105 -5.95 -11.29 17.59
C LEU A 105 -4.47 -11.53 17.24
N LYS A 106 -4.10 -11.17 16.01
CA LYS A 106 -2.73 -11.14 15.50
C LYS A 106 -2.27 -9.70 15.41
N ALA A 107 -1.01 -9.44 15.75
CA ALA A 107 -0.43 -8.11 15.62
C ALA A 107 -0.28 -7.68 14.16
N GLN A 108 -0.23 -6.37 13.95
CA GLN A 108 0.06 -5.73 12.68
C GLN A 108 1.49 -6.01 12.18
N GLU A 109 1.68 -5.85 10.88
CA GLU A 109 2.96 -5.90 10.20
C GLU A 109 3.44 -4.47 9.93
N PHE A 110 4.20 -3.92 10.89
CA PHE A 110 4.65 -2.52 10.91
C PHE A 110 5.12 -1.97 9.56
N TYR A 111 4.73 -0.74 9.25
CA TYR A 111 5.09 0.05 8.06
C TYR A 111 4.66 -0.53 6.69
N THR A 112 4.00 -1.70 6.62
CA THR A 112 3.47 -2.24 5.35
C THR A 112 2.48 -1.27 4.68
N GLY A 113 1.61 -0.65 5.49
CA GLY A 113 0.73 0.43 5.04
C GLY A 113 1.49 1.67 4.57
N ALA A 114 2.51 2.11 5.31
CA ALA A 114 3.34 3.26 4.95
C ALA A 114 4.03 3.05 3.59
N ILE A 115 4.63 1.87 3.38
CA ILE A 115 5.24 1.47 2.11
C ILE A 115 4.21 1.50 0.98
N GLY A 116 3.00 0.96 1.19
CA GLY A 116 1.93 1.02 0.20
C GLY A 116 1.58 2.46 -0.23
N VAL A 117 1.50 3.39 0.72
CA VAL A 117 1.21 4.81 0.43
C VAL A 117 2.39 5.51 -0.25
N ILE A 118 3.63 5.21 0.15
CA ILE A 118 4.85 5.71 -0.52
C ILE A 118 4.85 5.26 -1.99
N LEU A 119 4.58 3.97 -2.27
CA LEU A 119 4.55 3.43 -3.63
C LEU A 119 3.42 4.05 -4.48
N ASN A 120 2.24 4.34 -3.90
CA ASN A 120 1.21 5.15 -4.57
C ASN A 120 1.73 6.56 -4.92
N SER A 121 2.41 7.22 -3.99
CA SER A 121 2.92 8.58 -4.19
C SER A 121 3.95 8.67 -5.33
N ILE A 122 4.94 7.77 -5.34
CA ILE A 122 6.06 7.80 -6.29
C ILE A 122 5.69 7.13 -7.62
N SER A 123 5.31 5.85 -7.61
CA SER A 123 5.00 5.08 -8.83
C SER A 123 3.60 5.35 -9.38
N GLY A 124 2.63 5.74 -8.55
CA GLY A 124 1.25 5.97 -8.99
C GLY A 124 0.36 4.73 -9.02
N VAL A 125 0.80 3.63 -8.41
CA VAL A 125 -0.05 2.45 -8.20
C VAL A 125 -1.26 2.83 -7.35
N HIS A 126 -2.37 2.13 -7.49
CA HIS A 126 -3.41 2.17 -6.46
C HIS A 126 -2.85 1.58 -5.16
N CYS A 127 -3.27 2.10 -4.00
CA CYS A 127 -2.92 1.50 -2.70
C CYS A 127 -4.20 1.19 -1.92
N LEU A 128 -4.28 0.00 -1.32
CA LEU A 128 -5.34 -0.42 -0.40
C LEU A 128 -4.71 -0.97 0.87
N TYR A 129 -4.98 -0.36 2.02
CA TYR A 129 -4.38 -0.78 3.29
C TYR A 129 -5.39 -0.68 4.44
N THR A 130 -5.23 -1.52 5.47
CA THR A 130 -6.08 -1.44 6.67
C THR A 130 -5.68 -0.28 7.57
N THR A 131 -6.68 0.40 8.13
CA THR A 131 -6.54 1.57 9.02
C THR A 131 -7.14 1.36 10.41
N TYR A 132 -7.91 0.29 10.59
CA TYR A 132 -8.45 -0.19 11.87
C TYR A 132 -8.28 -1.72 11.97
N ALA A 133 -8.39 -2.28 13.17
CA ALA A 133 -8.38 -3.73 13.36
C ALA A 133 -9.55 -4.40 12.61
N SER A 134 -9.31 -5.59 12.06
CA SER A 134 -10.31 -6.32 11.26
C SER A 134 -10.77 -7.61 11.93
N GLU A 135 -12.10 -7.81 11.98
CA GLU A 135 -12.74 -9.03 12.51
C GLU A 135 -12.40 -10.29 11.73
N PHE A 136 -11.96 -10.14 10.47
CA PHE A 136 -11.53 -11.23 9.61
C PHE A 136 -10.17 -10.93 8.99
N ASP A 137 -9.28 -11.90 9.10
CA ASP A 137 -8.01 -11.97 8.40
C ASP A 137 -8.24 -12.22 6.89
N SER A 138 -7.81 -11.28 6.05
CA SER A 138 -8.03 -11.38 4.59
C SER A 138 -7.09 -12.36 3.88
N ASN A 139 -6.03 -12.85 4.53
CA ASN A 139 -5.19 -13.92 4.01
C ASN A 139 -5.60 -15.33 4.48
N TYR A 140 -6.40 -15.42 5.54
CA TYR A 140 -6.92 -16.68 6.07
C TYR A 140 -8.36 -16.96 5.60
N CYS A 141 -9.27 -15.98 5.73
CA CYS A 141 -10.69 -16.16 5.42
C CYS A 141 -10.95 -16.10 3.90
N GLN A 142 -11.81 -16.98 3.38
CA GLN A 142 -12.10 -17.08 1.95
C GLN A 142 -12.63 -15.77 1.35
N GLN A 143 -13.65 -15.19 1.97
CA GLN A 143 -14.27 -13.92 1.62
C GLN A 143 -14.08 -12.92 2.78
N THR A 144 -13.81 -11.66 2.45
CA THR A 144 -13.77 -10.52 3.38
C THR A 144 -14.21 -9.25 2.65
N GLU A 145 -14.65 -8.23 3.40
CA GLU A 145 -15.01 -6.92 2.82
C GLU A 145 -13.86 -6.31 2.00
N LEU A 146 -12.62 -6.46 2.47
CA LEU A 146 -11.42 -5.99 1.78
C LEU A 146 -11.23 -6.72 0.43
N LYS A 147 -11.51 -8.02 0.34
CA LYS A 147 -11.42 -8.79 -0.92
C LYS A 147 -12.47 -8.40 -1.94
N GLU A 148 -13.71 -8.22 -1.51
CA GLU A 148 -14.76 -7.76 -2.42
C GLU A 148 -14.54 -6.29 -2.83
N TYR A 149 -13.92 -5.47 -1.98
CA TYR A 149 -13.41 -4.16 -2.37
C TYR A 149 -12.25 -4.23 -3.38
N ILE A 150 -11.33 -5.21 -3.26
CA ILE A 150 -10.31 -5.47 -4.30
C ILE A 150 -10.99 -5.81 -5.63
N ARG A 151 -12.01 -6.68 -5.66
CA ARG A 151 -12.78 -7.01 -6.87
C ARG A 151 -13.30 -5.76 -7.56
N GLU A 152 -13.93 -4.85 -6.80
CA GLU A 152 -14.47 -3.61 -7.36
C GLU A 152 -13.37 -2.62 -7.79
N VAL A 153 -12.25 -2.49 -7.06
CA VAL A 153 -11.10 -1.69 -7.52
C VAL A 153 -10.51 -2.24 -8.82
N VAL A 154 -10.31 -3.56 -8.92
CA VAL A 154 -9.81 -4.24 -10.12
C VAL A 154 -10.72 -3.99 -11.32
N LYS A 155 -12.02 -4.22 -11.17
CA LYS A 155 -13.06 -4.03 -12.20
C LYS A 155 -13.20 -2.58 -12.65
N LYS A 156 -13.12 -1.62 -11.70
CA LYS A 156 -13.30 -0.18 -11.92
C LYS A 156 -12.07 0.50 -12.54
N HIS A 157 -10.88 0.11 -12.11
CA HIS A 157 -9.61 0.74 -12.50
C HIS A 157 -8.78 -0.08 -13.49
N LYS A 158 -9.31 -1.23 -13.95
CA LYS A 158 -8.67 -2.14 -14.93
C LYS A 158 -7.27 -2.55 -14.49
N ILE A 159 -7.14 -2.86 -13.20
CA ILE A 159 -5.89 -3.35 -12.59
C ILE A 159 -5.49 -4.64 -13.29
N LYS A 160 -4.22 -4.73 -13.69
CA LYS A 160 -3.62 -5.86 -14.40
C LYS A 160 -2.55 -6.59 -13.60
N PHE A 161 -2.21 -6.11 -12.41
CA PHE A 161 -1.28 -6.75 -11.47
C PHE A 161 -1.57 -6.31 -10.03
N VAL A 162 -1.44 -7.23 -9.07
CA VAL A 162 -1.54 -6.92 -7.63
C VAL A 162 -0.23 -7.26 -6.91
N LEU A 163 0.28 -6.30 -6.13
CA LEU A 163 1.40 -6.49 -5.23
C LEU A 163 0.88 -6.55 -3.78
N ASP A 164 1.09 -7.66 -3.11
CA ASP A 164 0.46 -8.00 -1.83
C ASP A 164 1.52 -7.94 -0.72
N ILE A 165 1.59 -6.80 -0.04
CA ILE A 165 2.73 -6.35 0.79
C ILE A 165 2.57 -6.83 2.23
N HIS A 166 3.53 -7.65 2.65
CA HIS A 166 3.56 -8.30 3.96
C HIS A 166 4.90 -8.11 4.68
N GLY A 167 4.91 -8.37 5.99
CA GLY A 167 6.03 -8.08 6.87
C GLY A 167 6.50 -9.27 7.70
N THR A 168 7.60 -9.90 7.28
CA THR A 168 8.24 -10.99 8.02
C THR A 168 9.23 -10.49 9.10
N GLY A 169 9.65 -11.40 9.99
CA GLY A 169 10.45 -11.07 11.18
C GLY A 169 11.96 -10.91 10.92
N SER A 170 12.62 -10.08 11.74
CA SER A 170 14.05 -9.72 11.63
C SER A 170 15.05 -10.88 11.72
N TYR A 171 14.62 -12.04 12.24
CA TYR A 171 15.42 -13.27 12.34
C TYR A 171 15.60 -14.01 11.00
N ARG A 172 14.88 -13.61 9.94
CA ARG A 172 14.98 -14.23 8.61
C ARG A 172 16.30 -13.89 7.92
N LYS A 173 16.82 -14.86 7.13
CA LYS A 173 18.14 -14.79 6.45
C LYS A 173 18.16 -13.87 5.22
N PHE A 174 17.03 -13.75 4.54
CA PHE A 174 16.86 -12.96 3.32
C PHE A 174 15.96 -11.74 3.60
N ASP A 175 15.99 -10.78 2.69
CA ASP A 175 15.50 -9.42 2.91
C ASP A 175 14.07 -9.27 2.37
N ILE A 176 13.73 -9.98 1.30
CA ILE A 176 12.37 -10.14 0.76
C ILE A 176 12.17 -11.60 0.35
N TYR A 177 11.01 -12.18 0.66
CA TYR A 177 10.57 -13.49 0.15
C TYR A 177 9.33 -13.33 -0.74
N PRO A 178 9.31 -13.88 -1.96
CA PRO A 178 8.18 -13.79 -2.88
C PRO A 178 7.19 -14.95 -2.69
N GLY A 179 5.89 -14.67 -2.73
CA GLY A 179 4.82 -15.67 -2.78
C GLY A 179 4.08 -15.59 -4.11
N ILE A 180 4.33 -16.56 -4.99
CA ILE A 180 3.82 -16.60 -6.39
C ILE A 180 3.01 -17.88 -6.70
N GLY A 181 2.53 -18.56 -5.65
CA GLY A 181 1.96 -19.90 -5.75
C GLY A 181 3.00 -20.99 -5.52
N LYS A 182 2.65 -22.25 -5.81
CA LYS A 182 3.51 -23.42 -5.67
C LYS A 182 4.60 -23.49 -6.76
N ALA A 183 4.30 -22.99 -7.96
CA ALA A 183 5.13 -23.11 -9.16
C ALA A 183 5.15 -21.83 -10.03
N GLY A 184 4.72 -20.69 -9.48
CA GLY A 184 4.61 -19.42 -10.22
C GLY A 184 3.25 -19.20 -10.87
N GLU A 185 2.24 -20.03 -10.57
CA GLU A 185 0.90 -19.94 -11.16
C GLU A 185 0.21 -18.60 -10.91
N PHE A 186 0.54 -17.89 -9.82
CA PHE A 186 -0.03 -16.56 -9.56
C PHE A 186 0.46 -15.48 -10.52
N LEU A 187 1.47 -15.75 -11.36
CA LEU A 187 1.96 -14.81 -12.37
C LEU A 187 1.24 -14.93 -13.72
N ASN A 188 0.30 -15.86 -13.89
CA ASN A 188 -0.41 -16.13 -15.16
C ASN A 188 0.53 -16.24 -16.36
N GLY A 189 1.64 -16.99 -16.20
CA GLY A 189 2.68 -17.18 -17.22
C GLY A 189 3.59 -15.97 -17.46
N LYS A 190 3.32 -14.81 -16.85
CA LYS A 190 4.15 -13.60 -16.99
C LYS A 190 5.41 -13.68 -16.11
N ASN A 191 6.27 -14.67 -16.36
CA ASN A 191 7.51 -14.91 -15.59
C ASN A 191 8.45 -13.69 -15.57
N ILE A 192 8.35 -12.79 -16.56
CA ILE A 192 9.02 -11.48 -16.58
C ILE A 192 8.76 -10.64 -15.31
N LEU A 193 7.62 -10.81 -14.63
CA LEU A 193 7.30 -10.17 -13.35
C LEU A 193 8.21 -10.66 -12.21
N MET A 194 8.65 -11.92 -12.23
CA MET A 194 9.58 -12.47 -11.26
C MET A 194 11.04 -12.15 -11.65
N ASN A 195 11.39 -12.35 -12.92
CA ASN A 195 12.73 -12.08 -13.44
C ASN A 195 13.13 -10.60 -13.25
N ASN A 196 12.17 -9.67 -13.39
CA ASN A 196 12.41 -8.26 -13.10
C ASN A 196 12.58 -7.98 -11.61
N LEU A 197 11.86 -8.68 -10.71
CA LEU A 197 12.06 -8.54 -9.27
C LEU A 197 13.48 -8.97 -8.89
N GLU A 198 13.88 -10.18 -9.29
CA GLU A 198 15.21 -10.73 -9.03
C GLU A 198 16.33 -9.81 -9.55
N ARG A 199 16.24 -9.39 -10.82
CA ARG A 199 17.20 -8.47 -11.45
C ARG A 199 17.32 -7.14 -10.69
N ILE A 200 16.20 -6.58 -10.21
CA ILE A 200 16.16 -5.26 -9.57
C ILE A 200 16.60 -5.33 -8.11
N LEU A 201 16.25 -6.41 -7.38
CA LEU A 201 16.78 -6.68 -6.04
C LEU A 201 18.29 -6.94 -6.09
N HIS A 202 18.76 -7.73 -7.05
CA HIS A 202 20.20 -7.98 -7.26
C HIS A 202 20.97 -6.69 -7.59
N LYS A 203 20.49 -5.89 -8.55
CA LYS A 203 21.06 -4.56 -8.89
C LYS A 203 21.24 -3.68 -7.65
N ASN A 204 20.26 -3.68 -6.77
CA ASN A 204 20.27 -2.87 -5.55
C ASN A 204 20.85 -3.58 -4.33
N SER A 205 21.46 -4.76 -4.47
CA SER A 205 22.00 -5.56 -3.34
C SER A 205 20.99 -5.75 -2.20
N ILE A 206 19.79 -6.23 -2.54
CA ILE A 206 18.76 -6.74 -1.63
C ILE A 206 18.64 -8.26 -1.88
N LYS A 207 18.69 -9.06 -0.83
CA LYS A 207 18.76 -10.53 -0.91
C LYS A 207 17.36 -11.12 -1.05
N LEU A 208 17.09 -11.66 -2.24
CA LEU A 208 15.88 -12.43 -2.54
C LEU A 208 15.93 -13.82 -1.87
N GLY A 209 14.88 -14.18 -1.14
CA GLY A 209 14.67 -15.51 -0.58
C GLY A 209 13.87 -16.45 -1.50
N GLY A 210 13.85 -17.74 -1.16
CA GLY A 210 13.12 -18.76 -1.91
C GLY A 210 11.59 -18.57 -1.89
N THR A 211 10.96 -18.91 -3.02
CA THR A 211 9.49 -18.88 -3.22
C THR A 211 8.74 -19.89 -2.34
N ASP A 212 9.42 -20.95 -1.89
CA ASP A 212 8.91 -22.05 -1.09
C ASP A 212 8.61 -21.67 0.38
N VAL A 213 9.25 -20.61 0.88
CA VAL A 213 9.20 -20.21 2.30
C VAL A 213 7.87 -19.55 2.66
N PHE A 214 7.33 -18.71 1.75
CA PHE A 214 6.04 -18.02 1.89
C PHE A 214 5.24 -18.10 0.58
N PRO A 215 4.85 -19.30 0.12
CA PRO A 215 4.45 -19.54 -1.27
C PRO A 215 3.02 -19.08 -1.61
N ALA A 216 2.35 -18.34 -0.72
CA ALA A 216 1.00 -17.80 -0.82
C ALA A 216 -0.18 -18.78 -1.10
N TYR A 217 0.02 -20.01 -1.59
CA TYR A 217 -1.09 -20.88 -2.03
C TYR A 217 -1.85 -21.61 -0.90
N ARG A 218 -1.24 -21.81 0.27
CA ARG A 218 -1.75 -22.75 1.29
C ARG A 218 -3.07 -22.32 1.94
N GLN A 219 -3.27 -21.02 2.11
CA GLN A 219 -4.46 -20.43 2.72
C GLN A 219 -5.30 -19.73 1.64
N HIS A 220 -6.36 -19.01 2.04
CA HIS A 220 -7.09 -18.13 1.13
C HIS A 220 -6.41 -16.75 1.09
N THR A 221 -5.16 -16.67 0.62
CA THR A 221 -4.43 -15.40 0.57
C THR A 221 -5.11 -14.37 -0.33
N VAL A 222 -4.77 -13.08 -0.15
CA VAL A 222 -5.19 -12.02 -1.07
C VAL A 222 -4.63 -12.30 -2.47
N SER A 223 -3.34 -12.62 -2.59
CA SER A 223 -2.72 -13.06 -3.85
C SER A 223 -3.45 -14.23 -4.52
N ARG A 224 -3.84 -15.27 -3.77
CA ARG A 224 -4.60 -16.40 -4.31
C ARG A 224 -6.02 -16.01 -4.73
N PHE A 225 -6.70 -15.19 -3.95
CA PHE A 225 -8.03 -14.66 -4.29
C PHE A 225 -8.00 -13.87 -5.60
N VAL A 226 -7.00 -12.99 -5.75
CA VAL A 226 -6.80 -12.19 -6.96
C VAL A 226 -6.54 -13.09 -8.16
N ASN A 227 -5.60 -14.02 -8.04
CA ASN A 227 -5.26 -14.93 -9.13
C ASN A 227 -6.46 -15.81 -9.53
N SER A 228 -7.02 -16.56 -8.58
CA SER A 228 -7.98 -17.63 -8.87
C SER A 228 -9.43 -17.16 -9.05
N LEU A 229 -9.79 -15.92 -8.69
CA LEU A 229 -11.15 -15.39 -8.83
C LEU A 229 -11.25 -14.04 -9.58
N LEU A 230 -10.13 -13.39 -9.91
CA LEU A 230 -10.08 -12.18 -10.75
C LEU A 230 -9.22 -12.35 -12.02
N GLU A 231 -8.55 -13.50 -12.19
CA GLU A 231 -7.77 -13.90 -13.38
C GLU A 231 -6.62 -12.93 -13.77
N ILE A 232 -6.19 -12.05 -12.86
CA ILE A 232 -5.02 -11.19 -13.03
C ILE A 232 -3.82 -11.70 -12.22
N PRO A 233 -2.58 -11.44 -12.66
CA PRO A 233 -1.40 -11.85 -11.92
C PRO A 233 -1.26 -11.13 -10.58
N ALA A 234 -0.75 -11.84 -9.58
CA ALA A 234 -0.51 -11.35 -8.23
C ALA A 234 0.83 -11.86 -7.68
N MET A 235 1.41 -11.12 -6.73
CA MET A 235 2.64 -11.50 -6.04
C MET A 235 2.60 -10.99 -4.59
N GLN A 236 2.74 -11.91 -3.63
CA GLN A 236 3.00 -11.59 -2.23
C GLN A 236 4.48 -11.24 -2.05
N LEU A 237 4.79 -10.20 -1.29
CA LEU A 237 6.16 -9.88 -0.85
C LEU A 237 6.21 -9.84 0.68
N GLU A 238 6.92 -10.80 1.27
CA GLU A 238 7.19 -10.89 2.70
C GLU A 238 8.51 -10.18 3.02
N ILE A 239 8.40 -8.93 3.46
CA ILE A 239 9.53 -8.01 3.65
C ILE A 239 10.09 -8.14 5.07
N ASN A 240 11.39 -8.40 5.17
CA ASN A 240 12.10 -8.53 6.44
C ASN A 240 12.05 -7.21 7.22
N GLN A 241 11.68 -7.26 8.51
CA GLN A 241 11.57 -6.09 9.38
C GLN A 241 12.79 -5.14 9.30
N LYS A 242 14.02 -5.68 9.16
CA LYS A 242 15.26 -4.89 9.02
C LYS A 242 15.27 -3.91 7.84
N TYR A 243 14.48 -4.16 6.80
CA TYR A 243 14.39 -3.33 5.60
C TYR A 243 13.13 -2.45 5.57
N ARG A 244 12.15 -2.68 6.46
CA ARG A 244 10.90 -1.92 6.51
C ARG A 244 10.72 -1.06 7.77
N ASP A 245 11.73 -0.98 8.64
CA ASP A 245 11.69 -0.16 9.85
C ASP A 245 12.65 1.03 9.78
N PRO A 246 12.18 2.22 9.36
CA PRO A 246 13.01 3.42 9.24
C PRO A 246 13.46 3.99 10.60
N GLN A 247 12.89 3.53 11.73
CA GLN A 247 13.38 3.90 13.06
C GLN A 247 14.69 3.18 13.40
N THR A 248 14.85 1.94 12.90
CA THR A 248 16.05 1.12 13.12
C THR A 248 17.10 1.34 12.01
N ASP A 249 16.68 1.41 10.75
CA ASP A 249 17.56 1.65 9.60
C ASP A 249 16.83 2.39 8.47
N SER A 250 16.95 3.73 8.48
CA SER A 250 16.38 4.60 7.46
C SER A 250 16.99 4.39 6.06
N LEU A 251 18.26 3.98 5.97
CA LEU A 251 18.94 3.76 4.69
C LEU A 251 18.45 2.48 4.04
N SER A 252 18.28 1.39 4.80
CA SER A 252 17.66 0.16 4.30
C SER A 252 16.19 0.35 3.94
N PHE A 253 15.46 1.22 4.67
CA PHE A 253 14.08 1.60 4.32
C PHE A 253 14.00 2.35 2.99
N GLU A 254 14.76 3.43 2.84
CA GLU A 254 14.80 4.21 1.59
C GLU A 254 15.19 3.34 0.40
N LYS A 255 16.25 2.54 0.58
CA LYS A 255 16.74 1.57 -0.39
C LYS A 255 15.67 0.56 -0.79
N LEU A 256 14.91 0.01 0.17
CA LEU A 256 13.79 -0.88 -0.10
C LEU A 256 12.72 -0.18 -0.94
N THR A 257 12.22 0.98 -0.50
CA THR A 257 11.11 1.67 -1.18
C THR A 257 11.47 2.12 -2.59
N ASN A 258 12.70 2.61 -2.80
CA ASN A 258 13.20 2.97 -4.12
C ASN A 258 13.38 1.74 -5.01
N THR A 259 13.84 0.61 -4.46
CA THR A 259 13.95 -0.66 -5.21
C THR A 259 12.59 -1.22 -5.62
N LEU A 260 11.56 -1.08 -4.76
CA LEU A 260 10.18 -1.45 -5.08
C LEU A 260 9.55 -0.48 -6.10
N ALA A 261 9.93 0.80 -6.11
CA ALA A 261 9.52 1.76 -7.13
C ALA A 261 10.12 1.42 -8.52
N ASP A 262 11.42 1.12 -8.57
CA ASP A 262 12.13 0.61 -9.75
C ASP A 262 11.44 -0.66 -10.28
N TYR A 263 11.02 -1.56 -9.38
CA TYR A 263 10.28 -2.78 -9.74
C TYR A 263 8.92 -2.47 -10.35
N LEU A 264 8.10 -1.62 -9.73
CA LEU A 264 6.77 -1.25 -10.24
C LEU A 264 6.85 -0.55 -11.61
N ALA A 265 7.82 0.34 -11.81
CA ALA A 265 8.10 0.98 -13.11
C ALA A 265 8.66 0.01 -14.17
N SER A 266 9.16 -1.16 -13.74
CA SER A 266 9.51 -2.28 -14.62
C SER A 266 8.31 -3.18 -14.92
N VAL A 267 7.36 -3.32 -14.00
CA VAL A 267 6.12 -4.10 -14.19
C VAL A 267 5.14 -3.39 -15.13
N GLU A 268 4.97 -2.08 -14.99
CA GLU A 268 4.07 -1.26 -15.83
C GLU A 268 4.30 -1.46 -17.34
N LYS A 269 5.56 -1.69 -17.73
CA LYS A 269 6.00 -1.91 -19.13
C LYS A 269 5.61 -3.28 -19.71
N HIS A 270 5.00 -4.17 -18.92
CA HIS A 270 4.73 -5.57 -19.29
C HIS A 270 3.30 -6.06 -18.96
N ILE A 271 2.38 -5.13 -18.65
CA ILE A 271 1.00 -5.46 -18.24
C ILE A 271 -0.05 -4.91 -19.19
#